data_AF-C9SV09-F1
#
_entry.id   AF-C9SV09-F1
#
_cell.length_a   1.000
_cell.length_b   1.000
_cell.length_c   1.000
_cell.angle_alpha   90.00
_cell.angle_beta   90.00
_cell.angle_gamma   90.00
#
_symmetry.space_group_name_H-M   'P 1'
#
loop_
_entity.id
_entity.type
_entity.pdbx_description
1 polymer ?
#
loop_
_entity_poly.entity_id
_entity_poly.type
_entity_poly.pdbx_seq_one_letter_code
_entity_poly.pdbx_strand_id
1 'polypeptide(L)'
;MLRSTALANQNDCVSSRIFAIKYELQRGNSHSTRAAFEQALKSPACRANSELWRSYVQFSHSRKELRAKAKENFFRGLGQCPWSKDLAMEAFTTLANVMDEFELGSVFNTMQSKGLRLHVELDEFLAAQGRETGRR
;
A
#
# COMPACT_ATOMS: atom_id res chain seq x y z
N MET A 1 -8.16 26.48 -4.57
CA MET A 1 -9.57 26.13 -4.82
C MET A 1 -9.95 24.75 -4.30
N LEU A 2 -9.27 23.66 -4.67
CA LEU A 2 -9.58 22.30 -4.14
C LEU A 2 -9.59 22.20 -2.61
N ARG A 3 -8.59 22.77 -1.94
CA ARG A 3 -8.51 22.77 -0.47
C ARG A 3 -9.66 23.53 0.20
N SER A 4 -10.20 24.58 -0.43
CA SER A 4 -11.18 25.48 0.20
C SER A 4 -12.63 25.02 0.01
N THR A 5 -12.93 24.20 -1.00
CA THR A 5 -14.31 23.76 -1.29
C THR A 5 -14.53 22.25 -1.09
N ALA A 6 -13.61 21.41 -1.56
CA ALA A 6 -13.76 19.95 -1.50
C ALA A 6 -13.23 19.35 -0.18
N LEU A 7 -12.27 20.01 0.48
CA LEU A 7 -11.64 19.53 1.72
C LEU A 7 -12.00 20.38 2.95
N ALA A 8 -13.07 21.17 2.88
CA ALA A 8 -13.64 21.80 4.07
C ALA A 8 -14.10 20.70 5.05
N ASN A 9 -13.96 20.91 6.37
CA ASN A 9 -14.23 19.88 7.39
C ASN A 9 -15.61 19.21 7.28
N GLN A 10 -16.59 19.88 6.67
CA GLN A 10 -17.95 19.36 6.45
C GLN A 10 -18.04 18.34 5.30
N ASN A 11 -17.08 18.33 4.38
CA ASN A 11 -17.04 17.50 3.17
C ASN A 11 -15.83 16.54 3.13
N ASP A 12 -15.14 16.34 4.26
CA ASP A 12 -13.99 15.45 4.35
C ASP A 12 -14.43 13.97 4.40
N CYS A 13 -14.52 13.34 3.23
CA CYS A 13 -14.94 11.96 3.06
C CYS A 13 -14.02 11.23 2.08
N VAL A 14 -14.15 9.90 2.01
CA VAL A 14 -13.31 9.06 1.15
C VAL A 14 -13.36 9.54 -0.31
N SER A 15 -14.54 9.88 -0.82
CA SER A 15 -14.72 10.35 -2.20
C SER A 15 -14.02 11.68 -2.49
N SER A 16 -14.13 12.67 -1.59
CA SER A 16 -13.46 13.97 -1.78
C SER A 16 -11.93 13.84 -1.67
N ARG A 17 -11.44 12.93 -0.82
CA ARG A 17 -10.01 12.58 -0.74
C ARG A 17 -9.49 11.85 -1.98
N ILE A 18 -10.23 10.87 -2.50
CA ILE A 18 -9.89 10.19 -3.77
C ILE A 18 -9.84 11.20 -4.91
N PHE A 19 -10.81 12.12 -4.98
CA PHE A 19 -10.82 13.16 -6.00
C PHE A 19 -9.59 14.07 -5.92
N ALA A 20 -9.23 14.53 -4.72
CA ALA A 20 -8.04 15.33 -4.51
C ALA A 20 -6.75 14.59 -4.90
N ILE A 21 -6.62 13.32 -4.53
CA ILE A 21 -5.47 12.48 -4.90
C ILE A 21 -5.37 12.32 -6.43
N LYS A 22 -6.49 12.02 -7.10
CA LYS A 22 -6.53 11.89 -8.57
C LYS A 22 -6.13 13.19 -9.26
N TYR A 23 -6.57 14.32 -8.75
CA TYR A 23 -6.17 15.62 -9.27
C TYR A 23 -4.66 15.83 -9.15
N GLU A 24 -4.08 15.57 -7.97
CA GLU A 24 -2.63 15.74 -7.75
C GLU A 24 -1.80 14.75 -8.57
N LEU A 25 -2.28 13.52 -8.78
CA LEU A 25 -1.63 12.54 -9.68
C LEU A 25 -1.56 13.04 -11.13
N GLN A 26 -2.57 13.78 -11.60
CA GLN A 26 -2.67 14.27 -12.97
C GLN A 26 -1.97 15.61 -13.19
N ARG A 27 -2.06 16.51 -12.21
CA ARG A 27 -1.69 17.93 -12.36
C ARG A 27 -0.54 18.35 -11.43
N GLY A 28 -0.32 17.59 -10.36
CA GLY A 28 0.68 17.87 -9.34
C GLY A 28 2.02 17.22 -9.63
N ASN A 29 2.87 17.19 -8.60
CA ASN A 29 4.17 16.53 -8.61
C ASN A 29 4.23 15.43 -7.54
N SER A 30 5.36 14.75 -7.43
CA SER A 30 5.51 13.66 -6.46
C SER A 30 5.31 14.10 -5.01
N HIS A 31 5.74 15.31 -4.65
CA HIS A 31 5.57 15.85 -3.30
C HIS A 31 4.11 16.20 -3.01
N SER A 32 3.40 16.85 -3.93
CA SER A 32 2.00 17.24 -3.72
C SER A 32 1.09 16.02 -3.71
N THR A 33 1.32 15.04 -4.59
CA THR A 33 0.61 13.76 -4.60
C THR A 33 0.82 13.01 -3.30
N ARG A 34 2.08 12.91 -2.84
CA ARG A 34 2.40 12.29 -1.55
C ARG A 34 1.69 12.99 -0.39
N ALA A 35 1.71 14.32 -0.38
CA ALA A 35 1.03 15.10 0.66
C ALA A 35 -0.49 14.85 0.65
N ALA A 36 -1.11 14.68 -0.53
CA ALA A 36 -2.52 14.34 -0.64
C ALA A 36 -2.85 12.95 -0.07
N PHE A 37 -2.02 11.94 -0.36
CA PHE A 37 -2.15 10.61 0.24
C PHE A 37 -2.01 10.67 1.77
N GLU A 38 -0.94 11.28 2.29
CA GLU A 38 -0.72 11.39 3.73
C GLU A 38 -1.84 12.16 4.42
N GLN A 39 -2.41 13.19 3.77
CA GLN A 39 -3.53 13.93 4.33
C GLN A 39 -4.81 13.09 4.36
N ALA A 40 -5.09 12.32 3.31
CA ALA A 40 -6.24 11.41 3.28
C ALA A 40 -6.13 10.36 4.40
N LEU A 41 -4.96 9.72 4.53
CA LEU A 41 -4.73 8.60 5.46
C LEU A 41 -4.66 9.03 6.94
N LYS A 42 -4.69 10.33 7.25
CA LYS A 42 -4.90 10.82 8.62
C LYS A 42 -6.33 10.60 9.11
N SER A 43 -7.31 10.57 8.20
CA SER A 43 -8.72 10.38 8.55
C SER A 43 -9.03 8.90 8.84
N PRO A 44 -9.74 8.58 9.94
CA PRO A 44 -10.19 7.23 10.25
C PRO A 44 -10.96 6.55 9.12
N ALA A 45 -11.81 7.31 8.41
CA ALA A 45 -12.61 6.79 7.30
C ALA A 45 -11.75 6.35 6.10
N CYS A 46 -10.64 7.05 5.86
CA CYS A 46 -9.77 6.78 4.71
C CYS A 46 -8.68 5.76 5.04
N ARG A 47 -8.14 5.73 6.27
CA ARG A 47 -7.07 4.79 6.65
C ARG A 47 -7.50 3.32 6.65
N ALA A 48 -8.80 3.04 6.79
CA ALA A 48 -9.36 1.69 6.68
C ALA A 48 -9.67 1.27 5.23
N ASN A 49 -9.41 2.15 4.25
CA ASN A 49 -9.62 1.85 2.84
C ASN A 49 -8.35 1.24 2.24
N SER A 50 -8.39 -0.06 1.92
CA SER A 50 -7.24 -0.79 1.37
C SER A 50 -6.80 -0.32 -0.01
N GLU A 51 -7.74 0.13 -0.85
CA GLU A 51 -7.42 0.61 -2.21
C GLU A 51 -6.65 1.93 -2.19
N LEU A 52 -6.89 2.80 -1.21
CA LEU A 52 -6.07 4.00 -0.99
C LEU A 52 -4.62 3.63 -0.63
N TRP A 53 -4.43 2.67 0.26
CA TRP A 53 -3.09 2.18 0.61
C TRP A 53 -2.39 1.53 -0.58
N ARG A 54 -3.10 0.67 -1.31
CA ARG A 54 -2.59 -0.02 -2.49
C ARG A 54 -2.14 0.97 -3.57
N SER A 55 -2.98 1.96 -3.86
CA SER A 55 -2.64 3.07 -4.76
C SER A 55 -1.41 3.85 -4.28
N TYR A 56 -1.28 4.08 -2.97
CA TYR A 56 -0.14 4.81 -2.41
C TYR A 56 1.17 4.00 -2.49
N VAL A 57 1.11 2.68 -2.27
CA VAL A 57 2.25 1.76 -2.42
C VAL A 57 2.72 1.75 -3.87
N GLN A 58 1.81 1.53 -4.83
CA GLN A 58 2.12 1.51 -6.26
C GLN A 58 2.70 2.85 -6.73
N PHE A 59 2.09 3.96 -6.32
CA PHE A 59 2.60 5.30 -6.58
C PHE A 59 4.03 5.47 -6.04
N SER A 60 4.26 5.12 -4.76
CA SER A 60 5.57 5.24 -4.12
C SER A 60 6.62 4.39 -4.84
N HIS A 61 6.26 3.17 -5.25
CA HIS A 61 7.16 2.25 -5.95
C HIS A 61 7.53 2.76 -7.36
N SER A 62 6.59 3.39 -8.08
CA SER A 62 6.79 3.91 -9.44
C SER A 62 7.69 5.15 -9.51
N ARG A 63 7.86 5.88 -8.39
CA ARG A 63 8.67 7.10 -8.31
C ARG A 63 10.03 6.78 -7.68
N LYS A 64 11.13 7.04 -8.39
CA LYS A 64 12.50 6.70 -7.94
C LYS A 64 12.80 7.26 -6.54
N GLU A 65 12.40 8.50 -6.30
CA GLU A 65 12.61 9.25 -5.06
C GLU A 65 11.72 8.77 -3.89
N LEU A 66 10.64 8.02 -4.16
CA LEU A 66 9.75 7.48 -3.13
C LEU A 66 9.83 5.95 -3.01
N ARG A 67 10.59 5.27 -3.87
CA ARG A 67 10.66 3.81 -3.93
C ARG A 67 11.04 3.18 -2.60
N ALA A 68 11.97 3.80 -1.87
CA ALA A 68 12.37 3.37 -0.53
C ALA A 68 11.22 3.42 0.49
N LYS A 69 10.22 4.27 0.28
CA LYS A 69 9.04 4.41 1.16
C LYS A 69 7.90 3.48 0.78
N ALA A 70 7.95 2.84 -0.38
CA ALA A 70 6.87 1.95 -0.82
C ALA A 70 6.66 0.80 0.19
N LYS A 71 7.76 0.24 0.70
CA LYS A 71 7.75 -0.80 1.74
C LYS A 71 7.18 -0.30 3.07
N GLU A 72 7.60 0.87 3.52
CA GLU A 72 7.07 1.51 4.74
C GLU A 72 5.55 1.74 4.63
N ASN A 73 5.10 2.29 3.51
CA ASN A 73 3.69 2.55 3.23
C ASN A 73 2.88 1.24 3.14
N PHE A 74 3.46 0.17 2.61
CA PHE A 74 2.84 -1.14 2.57
C PHE A 74 2.59 -1.69 3.97
N PHE A 75 3.60 -1.73 4.84
CA PHE A 75 3.43 -2.25 6.20
C PHE A 75 2.49 -1.38 7.04
N ARG A 76 2.54 -0.04 6.86
CA ARG A 76 1.54 0.87 7.44
C ARG A 76 0.13 0.50 7.01
N GLY A 77 -0.09 0.30 5.71
CA GLY A 77 -1.39 -0.06 5.16
C GLY A 77 -1.87 -1.44 5.61
N LEU A 78 -0.99 -2.44 5.58
CA LEU A 78 -1.31 -3.80 6.02
C LEU A 78 -1.73 -3.83 7.50
N GLY A 79 -1.08 -3.02 8.34
CA GLY A 79 -1.48 -2.84 9.74
C GLY A 79 -2.86 -2.19 9.93
N GLN A 80 -3.32 -1.38 8.96
CA GLN A 80 -4.67 -0.79 8.99
C GLN A 80 -5.73 -1.70 8.36
N CYS A 81 -5.36 -2.49 7.35
CA CYS A 81 -6.27 -3.29 6.54
C CYS A 81 -5.80 -4.77 6.43
N PRO A 82 -5.62 -5.49 7.55
CA PRO A 82 -5.08 -6.87 7.53
C PRO A 82 -5.99 -7.89 6.84
N TRP A 83 -7.27 -7.56 6.62
CA TRP A 83 -8.23 -8.40 5.90
C TRP A 83 -8.15 -8.26 4.38
N SER A 84 -7.43 -7.26 3.86
CA SER A 84 -7.38 -7.00 2.42
C SER A 84 -6.34 -7.90 1.76
N LYS A 85 -6.82 -8.92 1.06
CA LYS A 85 -5.98 -9.78 0.23
C LYS A 85 -5.28 -8.97 -0.85
N ASP A 86 -5.99 -8.07 -1.53
CA ASP A 86 -5.42 -7.26 -2.61
C ASP A 86 -4.26 -6.39 -2.14
N LEU A 87 -4.38 -5.76 -0.96
CA LEU A 87 -3.28 -5.00 -0.38
C LEU A 87 -2.11 -5.91 0.01
N ALA A 88 -2.37 -7.04 0.67
CA ALA A 88 -1.33 -7.97 1.08
C ALA A 88 -0.56 -8.55 -0.11
N MET A 89 -1.24 -8.81 -1.23
CA MET A 89 -0.64 -9.32 -2.47
C MET A 89 0.34 -8.35 -3.13
N GLU A 90 0.34 -7.05 -2.77
CA GLU A 90 1.36 -6.11 -3.25
C GLU A 90 2.77 -6.52 -2.81
N ALA A 91 2.92 -7.25 -1.69
CA ALA A 91 4.21 -7.82 -1.27
C ALA A 91 4.80 -8.78 -2.30
N PHE A 92 3.95 -9.64 -2.87
CA PHE A 92 4.33 -10.69 -3.81
C PHE A 92 4.26 -10.26 -5.27
N THR A 93 3.84 -9.03 -5.54
CA THR A 93 3.73 -8.45 -6.89
C THR A 93 4.60 -7.21 -6.99
N THR A 94 4.06 -6.04 -6.66
CA THR A 94 4.75 -4.75 -6.78
C THR A 94 6.05 -4.68 -6.00
N LEU A 95 6.11 -5.29 -4.81
CA LEU A 95 7.25 -5.21 -3.89
C LEU A 95 8.12 -6.47 -3.87
N ALA A 96 7.84 -7.48 -4.71
CA ALA A 96 8.53 -8.76 -4.68
C ALA A 96 10.06 -8.62 -4.83
N ASN A 97 10.50 -7.68 -5.66
CA ASN A 97 11.92 -7.40 -5.91
C ASN A 97 12.53 -6.38 -4.92
N VAL A 98 11.76 -5.90 -3.95
CA VAL A 98 12.17 -4.91 -2.95
C VAL A 98 12.21 -5.51 -1.55
N MET A 99 11.38 -6.53 -1.29
CA MET A 99 11.34 -7.26 -0.02
C MET A 99 12.29 -8.45 -0.02
N ASP A 100 12.91 -8.69 1.14
CA ASP A 100 13.65 -9.92 1.40
C ASP A 100 12.72 -11.12 1.71
N GLU A 101 13.28 -12.32 1.77
CA GLU A 101 12.52 -13.56 2.01
C GLU A 101 11.85 -13.55 3.39
N PHE A 102 12.47 -12.92 4.39
CA PHE A 102 11.94 -12.82 5.74
C PHE A 102 10.72 -11.88 5.80
N GLU A 103 10.79 -10.75 5.12
CA GLU A 103 9.69 -9.78 4.98
C GLU A 103 8.51 -10.42 4.25
N LEU A 104 8.76 -11.13 3.14
CA LEU A 104 7.73 -11.88 2.41
C LEU A 104 7.10 -12.96 3.30
N GLY A 105 7.90 -13.68 4.08
CA GLY A 105 7.40 -14.67 5.04
C GLY A 105 6.55 -14.06 6.16
N SER A 106 6.92 -12.89 6.67
CA SER A 106 6.13 -12.15 7.65
C SER A 106 4.74 -11.77 7.10
N VAL A 107 4.68 -11.32 5.83
CA VAL A 107 3.42 -11.03 5.16
C VAL A 107 2.60 -12.32 4.97
N PHE A 108 3.21 -13.40 4.50
CA PHE A 108 2.55 -14.69 4.32
C PHE A 108 1.91 -15.20 5.62
N ASN A 109 2.68 -15.17 6.72
CA ASN A 109 2.21 -15.55 8.05
C ASN A 109 1.05 -14.66 8.53
N THR A 110 1.12 -13.35 8.23
CA THR A 110 0.03 -12.42 8.52
C THR A 110 -1.23 -12.80 7.75
N MET A 111 -1.11 -13.11 6.46
CA MET A 111 -2.24 -13.53 5.61
C MET A 111 -2.88 -14.81 6.15
N GLN A 112 -2.07 -15.81 6.51
CA GLN A 112 -2.56 -17.08 7.06
C GLN A 112 -3.22 -16.89 8.43
N SER A 113 -2.59 -16.13 9.34
CA SER A 113 -3.11 -15.83 10.67
C SER A 113 -4.44 -15.07 10.63
N LYS A 114 -4.71 -14.33 9.55
CA LYS A 114 -5.97 -13.62 9.30
C LYS A 114 -6.97 -14.43 8.47
N GLY A 115 -6.67 -15.69 8.18
CA GLY A 115 -7.57 -16.60 7.47
C GLY A 115 -7.68 -16.35 5.97
N LEU A 116 -6.74 -15.62 5.36
CA LEU A 116 -6.71 -15.42 3.92
C LEU A 116 -6.27 -16.71 3.22
N ARG A 117 -7.05 -17.14 2.23
CA ARG A 117 -6.75 -18.37 1.46
C ARG A 117 -5.57 -18.14 0.52
N LEU A 118 -4.54 -18.96 0.68
CA LEU A 118 -3.33 -19.02 -0.14
C LEU A 118 -3.35 -20.33 -0.93
N HIS A 119 -3.07 -20.26 -2.23
CA HIS A 119 -3.08 -21.43 -3.12
C HIS A 119 -1.67 -21.91 -3.46
N VAL A 120 -0.67 -21.08 -3.15
CA VAL A 120 0.75 -21.33 -3.41
C VAL A 120 1.43 -21.17 -2.06
N GLU A 121 2.23 -22.16 -1.69
CA GLU A 121 3.04 -22.09 -0.47
C GLU A 121 4.18 -21.09 -0.64
N LEU A 122 4.65 -20.52 0.47
CA LEU A 122 5.72 -19.52 0.42
C LEU A 122 6.99 -20.08 -0.22
N ASP A 123 7.39 -21.29 0.16
CA ASP A 123 8.59 -21.95 -0.36
C ASP A 123 8.49 -22.19 -1.88
N GLU A 124 7.30 -22.53 -2.39
CA GLU A 124 7.05 -22.70 -3.82
C GLU A 124 7.17 -21.37 -4.57
N PHE A 125 6.59 -20.29 -4.01
CA PHE A 125 6.72 -18.95 -4.58
C PHE A 125 8.18 -18.49 -4.65
N LEU A 126 8.95 -18.66 -3.56
CA LEU A 126 10.35 -18.25 -3.50
C LEU A 126 11.20 -19.06 -4.50
N ALA A 127 11.00 -20.37 -4.58
CA ALA A 127 11.68 -21.22 -5.55
C ALA A 127 11.40 -20.78 -7.00
N ALA A 128 10.15 -20.44 -7.34
CA ALA A 128 9.79 -19.93 -8.66
C ALA A 128 10.46 -18.58 -9.00
N GLN A 129 10.85 -17.80 -7.98
CA GLN A 129 11.62 -16.57 -8.14
C GLN A 129 13.15 -16.79 -8.10
N GLY A 130 13.62 -18.05 -7.99
CA GLY A 130 15.04 -18.37 -7.83
C GLY A 130 15.62 -17.95 -6.49
N ARG A 131 14.77 -17.78 -5.46
CA ARG A 131 15.14 -17.38 -4.10
C ARG A 131 15.13 -18.62 -3.20
N GLU A 132 16.13 -18.76 -2.34
CA GLU A 132 16.19 -19.85 -1.37
C GLU A 132 15.62 -19.40 -0.02
N THR A 133 14.78 -20.22 0.60
CA THR A 133 14.38 -20.02 2.00
C THR A 133 15.61 -20.24 2.87
N GLY A 134 16.24 -19.16 3.31
CA GLY A 134 17.29 -19.18 4.33
C GLY A 134 16.71 -19.60 5.67
N ARG A 135 16.46 -20.91 5.88
CA ARG A 135 16.29 -21.48 7.21
C ARG A 135 17.64 -21.43 7.92
N ARG A 136 17.81 -20.48 8.83
CA ARG A 136 18.75 -20.58 9.95
C ARG A 136 17.98 -20.36 11.24
#